data_AF-A0A392M8P2-F1
#
_entry.id   AF-A0A392M8P2-F1
#
_cell.length_a   1.000
_cell.length_b   1.000
_cell.length_c   1.000
_cell.angle_alpha   90.00
_cell.angle_beta   90.00
_cell.angle_gamma   90.00
#
_symmetry.space_group_name_H-M   'P 1'
#
loop_
_entity.id
_entity.type
_entity.pdbx_description
1 polymer ?
#
loop_
_entity_poly.entity_id
_entity_poly.type
_entity_poly.pdbx_seq_one_letter_code
_entity_poly.pdbx_strand_id
1 'polypeptide(L)'
;VKKSSVKYNEMVTYRSIRDLKAIGIELKSSATRRPTDIDFSEGWIAAKLTLPEIVVDHTTAATFLNLIAYEMCPDFENGYGICSFAVFMDSLIDHPEDVKELRSKEFYSIALVVMRKLQIFSIS
;
A
#
# COMPACT_ATOMS: atom_id res chain seq x y z
N VAL A 1 -35.35 28.93 -8.45
CA VAL A 1 -34.94 27.51 -8.63
C VAL A 1 -34.15 27.09 -7.41
N LYS A 2 -34.66 26.17 -6.59
CA LYS A 2 -33.95 25.62 -5.44
C LYS A 2 -32.81 24.73 -5.96
N LYS A 3 -31.56 25.12 -5.72
CA LYS A 3 -30.41 24.20 -5.92
C LYS A 3 -30.47 23.18 -4.79
N SER A 4 -30.89 21.97 -5.11
CA SER A 4 -30.72 20.78 -4.28
C SER A 4 -29.22 20.54 -4.09
N SER A 5 -28.72 20.77 -2.88
CA SER A 5 -27.40 20.33 -2.45
C SER A 5 -27.40 18.81 -2.39
N VAL A 6 -26.76 18.18 -3.39
CA VAL A 6 -26.43 16.75 -3.33
C VAL A 6 -25.45 16.59 -2.18
N LYS A 7 -25.90 16.00 -1.07
CA LYS A 7 -25.02 15.51 -0.02
C LYS A 7 -24.28 14.31 -0.59
N TYR A 8 -23.05 14.50 -1.05
CA TYR A 8 -22.13 13.37 -1.11
C TYR A 8 -22.00 12.89 0.34
N ASN A 9 -22.50 11.69 0.60
CA ASN A 9 -22.13 10.98 1.82
C ASN A 9 -20.60 10.95 1.79
N GLU A 10 -19.93 11.65 2.71
CA GLU A 10 -18.48 11.56 2.84
C GLU A 10 -18.15 10.08 2.95
N MET A 11 -17.62 9.50 1.87
CA MET A 11 -17.09 8.15 1.89
C MET A 11 -15.89 8.24 2.84
N VAL A 12 -16.11 7.86 4.11
CA VAL A 12 -15.02 7.78 5.07
C VAL A 12 -14.11 6.66 4.57
N THR A 13 -13.03 7.05 3.91
CA THR A 13 -12.02 6.10 3.44
C THR A 13 -11.06 5.82 4.58
N TYR A 14 -11.22 4.68 5.26
CA TYR A 14 -10.23 4.18 6.21
C TYR A 14 -9.09 3.55 5.40
N ARG A 15 -8.05 4.35 5.15
CA ARG A 15 -6.93 3.94 4.28
C ARG A 15 -5.67 3.62 5.08
N SER A 16 -5.37 4.38 6.13
CA SER A 16 -4.16 4.16 6.91
C SER A 16 -4.27 2.94 7.83
N ILE A 17 -3.12 2.41 8.24
CA ILE A 17 -3.04 1.32 9.22
C ILE A 17 -3.68 1.68 10.55
N ARG A 18 -3.50 2.93 10.98
CA ARG A 18 -4.10 3.42 12.22
C ARG A 18 -5.60 3.46 12.13
N ASP A 19 -6.14 3.91 11.00
CA ASP A 19 -7.58 3.93 10.75
C ASP A 19 -8.17 2.52 10.78
N LEU A 20 -7.53 1.58 10.08
CA LEU A 20 -7.94 0.18 10.06
C LEU A 20 -7.91 -0.44 11.46
N LYS A 21 -6.87 -0.19 12.25
CA LYS A 21 -6.80 -0.64 13.65
C LYS A 21 -7.85 0.01 14.54
N ALA A 22 -8.12 1.31 14.37
CA ALA A 22 -9.09 2.05 15.16
C ALA A 22 -10.51 1.50 14.98
N ILE A 23 -10.84 0.97 13.79
CA ILE A 23 -12.11 0.30 13.53
C ILE A 23 -12.11 -1.20 13.85
N GLY A 24 -11.03 -1.71 14.46
CA GLY A 24 -10.94 -3.08 14.94
C GLY A 24 -10.44 -4.10 13.92
N ILE A 25 -9.78 -3.69 12.83
CA ILE A 25 -9.12 -4.61 11.90
C ILE A 25 -7.73 -4.96 12.44
N GLU A 26 -7.45 -6.26 12.54
CA GLU A 26 -6.16 -6.78 12.97
C GLU A 26 -5.21 -6.93 11.76
N LEU A 27 -4.00 -6.37 11.87
CA LEU A 27 -2.94 -6.57 10.87
C LEU A 27 -2.13 -7.83 11.16
N LYS A 28 -2.04 -8.71 10.15
CA LYS A 28 -1.26 -9.94 10.18
C LYS A 28 -0.20 -9.97 9.10
N SER A 29 0.89 -10.68 9.40
CA SER A 29 1.87 -11.08 8.40
C SER A 29 1.40 -12.33 7.69
N SER A 30 1.60 -12.39 6.38
CA SER A 30 1.52 -13.65 5.64
C SER A 30 2.59 -14.62 6.16
N ALA A 31 2.29 -15.91 6.06
CA ALA A 31 3.25 -16.97 6.30
C ALA A 31 4.26 -17.13 5.15
N THR A 32 4.02 -16.48 3.99
CA THR A 32 4.95 -16.48 2.86
C THR A 32 5.37 -15.05 2.49
N ARG A 33 6.44 -14.94 1.71
CA ARG A 33 7.02 -13.68 1.24
C ARG A 33 6.54 -13.27 -0.16
N ARG A 34 5.45 -13.87 -0.64
CA ARG A 34 4.92 -13.56 -1.97
C ARG A 34 4.20 -12.21 -1.93
N PRO A 35 4.50 -11.26 -2.83
CA PRO A 35 3.82 -9.97 -2.88
C PRO A 35 2.29 -10.07 -3.09
N THR A 36 1.83 -11.20 -3.62
CA THR A 36 0.41 -11.50 -3.85
C THR A 36 -0.34 -11.93 -2.59
N ASP A 37 0.33 -12.15 -1.47
CA ASP A 37 -0.29 -12.62 -0.23
C ASP A 37 -0.94 -11.48 0.55
N ILE A 38 -1.84 -10.78 -0.12
CA ILE A 38 -2.75 -9.81 0.49
C ILE A 38 -4.11 -10.49 0.59
N ASP A 39 -4.63 -10.58 1.81
CA ASP A 39 -5.94 -11.15 2.08
C ASP A 39 -6.70 -10.30 3.08
N PHE A 40 -7.99 -10.14 2.85
CA PHE A 40 -8.92 -9.55 3.80
C PHE A 40 -9.97 -10.59 4.16
N SER A 41 -10.00 -11.00 5.42
CA SER A 41 -10.91 -12.04 5.89
C SER A 41 -11.66 -11.62 7.15
N GLU A 42 -12.92 -12.03 7.21
CA GLU A 42 -13.73 -11.93 8.41
C GLU A 42 -13.21 -12.95 9.44
N GLY A 43 -12.62 -12.45 10.53
CA GLY A 43 -12.20 -13.30 11.64
C GLY A 43 -13.30 -13.42 12.69
N TRP A 44 -13.24 -14.49 13.48
CA TRP A 44 -14.20 -14.77 14.55
C TRP A 44 -14.33 -13.66 15.61
N ILE A 45 -13.23 -12.93 15.88
CA ILE A 45 -13.16 -11.87 16.90
C ILE A 45 -13.02 -10.49 16.26
N ALA A 46 -12.23 -10.39 15.20
CA ALA A 46 -11.92 -9.18 14.48
C ALA A 46 -11.66 -9.53 13.01
N ALA A 47 -12.02 -8.63 12.10
CA ALA A 47 -11.60 -8.72 10.71
C ALA A 47 -10.07 -8.63 10.63
N LYS A 48 -9.48 -9.31 9.65
CA LYS A 48 -8.03 -9.42 9.50
C LYS A 48 -7.62 -8.94 8.12
N LEU A 49 -6.63 -8.06 8.11
CA LEU A 49 -5.88 -7.73 6.90
C LEU A 49 -4.51 -8.40 7.00
N THR A 50 -4.30 -9.39 6.14
CA THR A 50 -3.02 -10.08 6.00
C THR A 50 -2.21 -9.39 4.93
N LEU A 51 -0.98 -9.02 5.26
CA LEU A 51 -0.02 -8.38 4.37
C LEU A 51 1.20 -9.28 4.16
N PRO A 52 1.79 -9.29 2.96
CA PRO A 52 2.97 -10.08 2.69
C PRO A 52 4.17 -9.57 3.50
N GLU A 53 4.95 -10.48 4.10
CA GLU A 53 6.20 -10.11 4.75
C GLU A 53 7.22 -9.70 3.68
N ILE A 54 7.70 -8.45 3.74
CA ILE A 54 8.81 -8.05 2.89
C ILE A 54 9.95 -7.49 3.70
N VAL A 55 11.04 -8.22 3.60
CA VAL A 55 12.35 -7.85 4.08
C VAL A 55 12.88 -6.71 3.21
N VAL A 56 13.11 -5.56 3.82
CA VAL A 56 13.77 -4.43 3.16
C VAL A 56 15.27 -4.57 3.31
N ASP A 57 15.94 -4.83 2.19
CA ASP A 57 17.38 -4.76 2.07
C ASP A 57 17.81 -3.64 1.12
N HIS A 58 19.11 -3.55 0.86
CA HIS A 58 19.71 -2.54 -0.01
C HIS A 58 19.32 -2.69 -1.50
N THR A 59 18.73 -3.82 -1.90
CA THR A 59 18.32 -4.10 -3.29
C THR A 59 16.82 -3.92 -3.51
N THR A 60 16.02 -4.02 -2.45
CA THR A 60 14.55 -4.07 -2.50
C THR A 60 13.95 -2.90 -3.27
N ALA A 61 14.44 -1.67 -3.02
CA ALA A 61 13.96 -0.49 -3.72
C ALA A 61 14.26 -0.53 -5.23
N ALA A 62 15.45 -0.99 -5.63
CA ALA A 62 15.82 -1.13 -7.04
C ALA A 62 14.99 -2.22 -7.74
N THR A 63 14.76 -3.34 -7.05
CA THR A 63 13.91 -4.43 -7.54
C THR A 63 12.49 -3.96 -7.83
N PHE A 64 11.83 -3.27 -6.89
CA PHE A 64 10.48 -2.74 -7.11
C PHE A 64 10.42 -1.72 -8.26
N LEU A 65 11.42 -0.84 -8.38
CA LEU A 65 11.49 0.11 -9.48
C LEU A 65 11.64 -0.58 -10.84
N ASN A 66 12.47 -1.62 -10.93
CA ASN A 66 12.64 -2.41 -12.14
C ASN A 66 11.34 -3.14 -12.53
N LEU A 67 10.61 -3.69 -11.54
CA LEU A 67 9.34 -4.36 -11.78
C LEU A 67 8.25 -3.39 -12.25
N ILE A 68 8.18 -2.20 -11.67
CA ILE A 68 7.25 -1.15 -12.14
C ILE A 68 7.62 -0.73 -13.56
N ALA A 69 8.89 -0.44 -13.83
CA ALA A 69 9.34 -0.08 -15.18
C ALA A 69 9.02 -1.18 -16.21
N TYR A 70 9.13 -2.45 -15.80
CA TYR A 70 8.75 -3.59 -16.62
C TYR A 70 7.24 -3.64 -16.88
N GLU A 71 6.39 -3.40 -15.87
CA GLU A 71 4.93 -3.30 -16.04
C GLU A 71 4.49 -2.13 -16.93
N MET A 72 5.24 -1.04 -16.95
CA MET A 72 4.93 0.15 -17.76
C MET A 72 5.35 0.02 -19.23
N CYS A 73 5.97 -1.10 -19.64
CA CYS A 73 6.36 -1.32 -21.02
C CYS A 73 5.11 -1.48 -21.91
N PRO A 74 5.00 -0.72 -23.02
CA PRO A 74 3.80 -0.74 -23.88
C PRO A 74 3.52 -2.09 -24.54
N ASP A 75 4.55 -2.94 -24.69
CA ASP A 75 4.46 -4.26 -25.32
C ASP A 75 4.15 -5.39 -24.31
N PHE A 76 3.92 -5.05 -23.05
CA PHE A 76 3.74 -6.02 -21.97
C PHE A 76 2.31 -5.94 -21.41
N GLU A 77 1.42 -6.82 -21.92
CA GLU A 77 0.08 -6.97 -21.34
C GLU A 77 0.18 -7.55 -19.93
N ASN A 78 -0.18 -6.73 -18.94
CA ASN A 78 -0.21 -7.12 -17.54
C ASN A 78 -1.37 -6.44 -16.81
N GLY A 79 -1.69 -6.93 -15.61
CA GLY A 79 -2.77 -6.39 -14.78
C GLY A 79 -2.35 -5.24 -13.85
N TYR A 80 -1.16 -4.67 -14.03
CA TYR A 80 -0.56 -3.67 -13.14
C TYR A 80 -0.49 -4.14 -11.69
N GLY A 81 -0.12 -5.40 -11.47
CA GLY A 81 -0.14 -6.02 -10.14
C GLY A 81 0.87 -5.39 -9.19
N ILE A 82 2.08 -5.08 -9.67
CA ILE A 82 3.13 -4.43 -8.88
C ILE A 82 2.78 -2.96 -8.63
N CYS A 83 2.28 -2.24 -9.63
CA CYS A 83 1.81 -0.86 -9.44
C CYS A 83 0.64 -0.80 -8.45
N SER A 84 -0.34 -1.69 -8.58
CA SER A 84 -1.50 -1.78 -7.67
C SER A 84 -1.05 -2.12 -6.24
N PHE A 85 -0.10 -3.04 -6.10
CA PHE A 85 0.53 -3.34 -4.82
C PHE A 85 1.21 -2.10 -4.23
N ALA A 86 1.99 -1.35 -5.01
CA ALA A 86 2.69 -0.17 -4.54
C ALA A 86 1.72 0.93 -4.07
N VAL A 87 0.66 1.20 -4.86
CA VAL A 87 -0.40 2.17 -4.51
C VAL A 87 -1.16 1.72 -3.26
N PHE A 88 -1.46 0.43 -3.14
CA PHE A 88 -2.10 -0.12 -1.94
C PHE A 88 -1.22 0.10 -0.70
N MET A 89 0.06 -0.27 -0.76
CA MET A 89 0.99 -0.09 0.35
C MET A 89 1.22 1.38 0.71
N ASP A 90 1.24 2.28 -0.27
CA ASP A 90 1.31 3.73 -0.05
C ASP A 90 0.06 4.24 0.69
N SER A 91 -1.13 3.75 0.30
CA SER A 91 -2.39 4.15 0.96
C SER A 91 -2.48 3.73 2.43
N LEU A 92 -1.75 2.68 2.83
CA LEU A 92 -1.68 2.20 4.22
C LEU A 92 -0.79 3.08 5.13
N ILE A 93 0.04 3.96 4.55
CA ILE A 93 1.04 4.77 5.24
C ILE A 93 0.71 6.25 5.07
N ASP A 94 -0.13 6.79 5.95
CA ASP A 94 -0.52 8.21 5.90
C ASP A 94 0.33 9.07 6.84
N HIS A 95 0.89 8.45 7.88
CA HIS A 95 1.70 9.11 8.91
C HIS A 95 3.04 8.42 9.15
N PRO A 96 4.09 9.16 9.56
CA PRO A 96 5.39 8.57 9.87
C PRO A 96 5.34 7.56 11.04
N GLU A 97 4.33 7.63 11.90
CA GLU A 97 4.09 6.61 12.93
C GLU A 97 3.58 5.28 12.36
N ASP A 98 2.88 5.28 11.23
CA ASP A 98 2.41 4.05 10.56
C ASP A 98 3.60 3.22 10.09
N VAL A 99 4.67 3.90 9.67
CA VAL A 99 5.96 3.28 9.34
C VAL A 99 6.56 2.57 10.57
N LYS A 100 6.36 3.07 11.79
CA LYS A 100 6.87 2.41 13.01
C LYS A 100 6.09 1.14 13.35
N GLU A 101 4.77 1.14 13.14
CA GLU A 101 3.93 -0.04 13.37
C GLU A 101 4.16 -1.14 12.34
N LEU A 102 4.43 -0.74 11.11
CA LEU A 102 4.89 -1.65 10.07
C LEU A 102 6.31 -2.17 10.41
N ARG A 103 7.24 -1.29 10.77
CA ARG A 103 8.64 -1.65 11.08
C ARG A 103 8.80 -2.52 12.33
N SER A 104 7.95 -2.37 13.35
CA SER A 104 7.96 -3.24 14.53
C SER A 104 7.61 -4.70 14.21
N LYS A 105 7.10 -4.95 13.00
CA LYS A 105 6.88 -6.27 12.42
C LYS A 105 7.63 -6.50 11.09
N GLU A 106 8.73 -5.75 10.84
CA GLU A 106 9.58 -5.81 9.64
C GLU A 106 8.95 -5.34 8.30
N PHE A 107 7.84 -4.60 8.33
CA PHE A 107 7.24 -4.03 7.13
C PHE A 107 7.80 -2.61 6.83
N TYR A 108 8.51 -2.50 5.71
CA TYR A 108 8.69 -1.37 4.79
C TYR A 108 9.02 0.10 5.14
N SER A 109 9.83 0.66 4.23
CA SER A 109 9.98 2.08 3.86
C SER A 109 10.18 2.21 2.32
N ILE A 110 9.14 2.02 1.51
CA ILE A 110 9.21 2.14 0.03
C ILE A 110 8.61 3.47 -0.48
N ALA A 111 7.51 3.95 0.12
CA ALA A 111 6.83 5.17 -0.31
C ALA A 111 7.74 6.42 -0.33
N LEU A 112 8.61 6.57 0.67
CA LEU A 112 9.48 7.74 0.80
C LEU A 112 10.58 7.83 -0.28
N VAL A 113 10.96 6.69 -0.89
CA VAL A 113 11.95 6.64 -1.97
C VAL A 113 11.28 6.83 -3.33
N VAL A 114 10.04 6.33 -3.48
CA VAL A 114 9.23 6.47 -4.70
C VAL A 114 8.85 7.93 -4.96
N MET A 115 8.39 8.66 -3.93
CA MET A 115 8.03 10.07 -4.06
C MET A 115 9.25 10.99 -4.31
N ARG A 116 10.44 10.64 -3.80
CA ARG A 116 11.65 11.46 -4.01
C ARG A 116 12.34 11.28 -5.35
N LYS A 117 12.14 10.16 -6.07
CA LYS A 117 12.74 9.96 -7.39
C LYS A 117 11.84 10.35 -8.56
N LEU A 118 10.52 10.44 -8.38
CA LEU A 118 9.62 10.89 -9.44
C LEU A 118 9.66 12.41 -9.69
N GLN A 119 10.17 13.23 -8.74
CA GLN A 119 10.47 14.64 -9.05
C GLN A 119 11.74 14.82 -9.92
N ILE A 120 12.62 13.82 -10.03
CA ILE A 120 13.85 13.94 -10.82
C ILE A 120 13.58 13.67 -12.31
N PHE A 121 12.58 12.85 -12.65
CA PHE A 121 12.23 12.56 -14.04
C PHE A 121 11.33 13.61 -14.71
N SER A 122 10.85 14.63 -13.97
CA SER A 122 10.10 15.75 -14.58
C SER A 122 10.97 17.00 -14.87
N ILE A 123 12.29 16.94 -14.64
CA ILE A 123 13.23 18.00 -15.06
C ILE A 123 14.48 17.36 -15.66
N SER A 124 14.41 16.98 -16.93
CA SER A 124 15.53 16.92 -17.89
C SER A 124 14.98 16.82 -19.30
#